data_AF-A0A2V9Z598-F1
#
_entry.id   AF-A0A2V9Z598-F1
#
_cell.length_a   1.000
_cell.length_b   1.000
_cell.length_c   1.000
_cell.angle_alpha   90.00
_cell.angle_beta   90.00
_cell.angle_gamma   90.00
#
_symmetry.space_group_name_H-M   'P 1'
#
loop_
_entity.id
_entity.type
_entity.pdbx_description
1 polymer ?
#
loop_
_entity_poly.entity_id
_entity_poly.type
_entity_poly.pdbx_seq_one_letter_code
_entity_poly.pdbx_strand_id
1 'polypeptide(L)'
;MLQQQSALTQAKSTLVGAKASYEKARVELDRATGLTLTRLGIDVADAERGQVTHMPNVPYVAPRQETPANPNQPAPTQPPATQPPATPPPQS
;
A
#
# COMPACT_ATOMS: atom_id res chain seq x y z
N MET A 1 -50.69 15.26 -11.78
CA MET A 1 -50.00 14.50 -12.85
C MET A 1 -48.70 15.18 -13.31
N LEU A 2 -48.69 16.46 -13.70
CA LEU A 2 -47.48 17.15 -14.18
C LEU A 2 -46.30 17.16 -13.17
N GLN A 3 -46.57 17.47 -11.89
CA GLN A 3 -45.53 17.53 -10.85
C GLN A 3 -44.81 16.18 -10.63
N GLN A 4 -45.53 15.05 -10.67
CA GLN A 4 -44.91 13.73 -10.57
C GLN A 4 -44.02 13.43 -11.77
N GLN A 5 -44.44 13.84 -12.97
CA GLN A 5 -43.67 13.61 -14.19
C GLN A 5 -42.38 14.44 -14.22
N SER A 6 -42.42 15.68 -13.73
CA SER A 6 -41.24 16.51 -13.55
C SER A 6 -40.28 15.93 -12.51
N ALA A 7 -40.79 15.48 -11.35
CA ALA A 7 -39.98 14.85 -10.31
C ALA A 7 -39.28 13.57 -10.81
N LEU A 8 -40.01 12.73 -11.56
CA LEU A 8 -39.46 11.52 -12.16
C LEU A 8 -38.38 11.83 -13.21
N THR A 9 -38.58 12.87 -14.02
CA THR A 9 -37.58 13.30 -15.01
C THR A 9 -36.32 13.79 -14.32
N GLN A 10 -36.44 14.61 -13.28
CA GLN A 10 -35.30 15.09 -12.50
C GLN A 10 -34.54 13.93 -11.84
N ALA A 11 -35.27 12.97 -11.25
CA ALA A 11 -34.65 11.80 -10.63
C ALA A 11 -33.87 10.95 -11.64
N LYS A 12 -34.39 10.78 -12.85
CA LYS A 12 -33.68 10.09 -13.95
C LYS A 12 -32.41 10.83 -14.34
N SER A 13 -32.45 12.16 -14.46
CA SER A 13 -31.26 12.97 -14.75
C SER A 13 -30.20 12.84 -13.65
N THR A 14 -30.60 12.91 -12.38
CA THR A 14 -29.68 12.69 -11.24
C THR A 14 -29.06 11.31 -11.27
N LEU A 15 -29.85 10.26 -11.56
CA LEU A 15 -29.36 8.89 -11.65
C LEU A 15 -28.32 8.73 -12.76
N VAL A 16 -28.57 9.29 -13.95
CA VAL A 16 -27.62 9.24 -15.06
C VAL A 16 -26.33 9.99 -14.71
N GLY A 17 -26.43 11.17 -14.10
CA GLY A 17 -25.26 11.92 -13.63
C GLY A 17 -24.44 11.18 -12.58
N ALA A 18 -25.11 10.50 -11.64
CA ALA A 18 -24.45 9.67 -10.63
C ALA A 18 -23.70 8.49 -11.27
N LYS A 19 -24.33 7.78 -12.22
CA LYS A 19 -23.70 6.68 -12.95
C LYS A 19 -22.48 7.13 -13.75
N ALA A 20 -22.58 8.24 -14.47
CA ALA A 20 -21.45 8.79 -15.21
C ALA A 20 -20.28 9.17 -14.29
N SER A 21 -20.59 9.77 -13.14
CA SER A 21 -19.58 10.13 -12.13
C SER A 21 -18.90 8.91 -11.54
N TYR A 22 -19.66 7.82 -11.30
CA TYR A 22 -19.12 6.55 -10.83
C TYR A 22 -18.16 5.91 -11.84
N GLU A 23 -18.56 5.81 -13.11
CA GLU A 23 -17.68 5.24 -14.15
C GLU A 23 -16.39 6.06 -14.29
N LYS A 24 -16.48 7.39 -14.23
CA LYS A 24 -15.30 8.25 -14.21
C LYS A 24 -14.40 7.97 -13.00
N ALA A 25 -14.99 7.85 -11.81
CA ALA A 25 -14.24 7.55 -10.60
C ALA A 25 -13.53 6.19 -10.68
N ARG A 26 -14.18 5.20 -11.28
CA ARG A 26 -13.61 3.86 -11.50
C ARG A 26 -12.38 3.91 -12.41
N VAL A 27 -12.45 4.62 -13.54
CA VAL A 27 -11.32 4.77 -14.45
C VAL A 27 -10.14 5.51 -13.79
N GLU A 28 -10.42 6.58 -13.03
CA GLU A 28 -9.36 7.30 -12.32
C GLU A 28 -8.73 6.46 -11.19
N LEU A 29 -9.50 5.59 -10.53
CA LEU A 29 -8.95 4.64 -9.55
C LEU A 29 -7.98 3.66 -10.20
N ASP A 30 -8.36 3.07 -11.33
CA ASP A 30 -7.49 2.14 -12.07
C ASP A 30 -6.20 2.84 -12.52
N ARG A 31 -6.34 4.07 -13.02
CA ARG A 31 -5.20 4.91 -13.42
C ARG A 31 -4.29 5.25 -12.24
N ALA A 32 -4.84 5.72 -11.12
CA ALA A 32 -4.06 6.07 -9.94
C ALA A 32 -3.32 4.86 -9.35
N THR A 33 -3.97 3.70 -9.38
CA THR A 33 -3.38 2.43 -8.95
C THR A 33 -2.23 2.04 -9.87
N GLY A 34 -2.42 2.04 -11.19
CA GLY A 34 -1.36 1.75 -12.14
C GLY A 34 -0.15 2.69 -12.03
N LEU A 35 -0.40 3.99 -11.84
CA LEU A 35 0.66 4.98 -11.59
C LEU A 35 1.40 4.72 -10.28
N THR A 36 0.69 4.27 -9.24
CA THR A 36 1.31 3.93 -7.95
C THR A 36 2.21 2.71 -8.10
N LEU A 37 1.75 1.64 -8.75
CA LEU A 37 2.55 0.46 -9.03
C LEU A 37 3.80 0.81 -9.86
N THR A 38 3.63 1.62 -10.90
CA THR A 38 4.73 2.10 -11.75
C THR A 38 5.77 2.89 -10.94
N ARG A 39 5.32 3.81 -10.08
CA ARG A 39 6.23 4.63 -9.23
C ARG A 39 7.01 3.80 -8.23
N LEU A 40 6.39 2.75 -7.70
CA LEU A 40 7.03 1.83 -6.78
C LEU A 40 7.88 0.78 -7.48
N GLY A 41 7.87 0.72 -8.82
CA GLY A 41 8.61 -0.31 -9.58
C GLY A 41 8.04 -1.72 -9.38
N ILE A 42 6.74 -1.85 -9.09
CA ILE A 42 6.08 -3.14 -8.86
C ILE A 42 5.63 -3.69 -10.22
N ASP A 43 6.22 -4.82 -10.62
CA ASP A 43 5.73 -5.65 -11.73
C ASP A 43 4.72 -6.67 -11.19
N VAL A 44 3.49 -6.60 -11.69
CA VAL A 44 2.39 -7.47 -11.25
C VAL A 44 2.61 -8.91 -11.68
N ALA A 45 3.19 -9.17 -12.86
CA ALA A 45 3.41 -10.53 -13.36
C ALA A 45 4.47 -11.28 -12.53
N ASP A 46 5.47 -10.55 -12.06
CA ASP A 46 6.49 -11.07 -11.15
C ASP A 46 5.92 -11.30 -9.74
N ALA A 47 5.09 -10.36 -9.25
CA ALA A 47 4.40 -10.49 -7.98
C ALA A 47 3.45 -11.69 -7.93
N GLU A 48 2.70 -11.96 -9.01
CA GLU A 48 1.81 -13.12 -9.13
C GLU A 48 2.54 -14.46 -9.02
N ARG A 49 3.78 -14.52 -9.50
CA ARG A 49 4.66 -15.71 -9.41
C ARG A 49 5.41 -15.80 -8.09
N GLY A 50 5.24 -14.82 -7.20
CA GLY A 50 5.96 -14.72 -5.93
C GLY A 50 7.46 -14.43 -6.07
N GLN A 51 7.90 -13.94 -7.24
CA GLN A 51 9.29 -13.65 -7.56
C GLN A 51 9.44 -12.16 -7.83
N VAL A 52 9.48 -11.34 -6.78
CA VAL A 52 9.70 -9.90 -6.91
C VAL A 52 11.17 -9.66 -7.26
N THR A 53 11.46 -9.48 -8.56
CA THR A 53 12.83 -9.40 -9.10
C THR A 53 13.51 -8.07 -8.83
N HIS A 54 12.75 -7.01 -8.53
CA HIS A 54 13.24 -5.66 -8.25
C HIS A 54 12.70 -5.18 -6.91
N MET A 55 13.59 -4.67 -6.03
CA MET A 55 13.14 -4.06 -4.78
C MET A 55 12.27 -2.84 -5.08
N PRO A 56 11.08 -2.70 -4.44
CA PRO A 56 10.24 -1.54 -4.64
C PRO A 56 10.99 -0.24 -4.32
N ASN A 57 10.93 0.73 -5.22
CA ASN A 57 11.50 2.04 -4.98
C ASN A 57 10.53 2.87 -4.15
N VAL A 58 10.88 3.12 -2.89
CA VAL A 58 10.13 3.99 -1.98
C VAL A 58 10.75 5.39 -2.03
N PRO A 59 10.06 6.39 -2.62
CA PRO A 59 10.58 7.75 -2.63
C PRO A 59 10.78 8.26 -1.20
N TYR A 60 11.82 9.06 -0.99
CA TYR A 60 12.16 9.75 0.27
C TYR A 60 12.75 8.89 1.40
N VAL A 61 12.93 7.58 1.23
CA VAL A 61 13.76 6.79 2.17
C VAL A 61 15.13 6.54 1.55
N ALA A 62 16.19 7.00 2.22
CA ALA A 62 17.54 6.63 1.84
C ALA A 62 17.75 5.14 2.22
N PRO A 63 18.31 4.31 1.33
CA PRO A 63 18.76 2.97 1.70
C PRO A 63 19.61 3.06 2.97
N ARG A 64 19.36 2.17 3.93
CA ARG A 64 20.15 2.14 5.17
C ARG A 64 21.60 1.89 4.80
N GLN A 65 22.45 2.90 4.98
CA GLN A 65 23.88 2.72 4.87
C GLN A 65 24.31 1.88 6.08
N GLU A 66 24.80 0.68 5.82
CA GLU A 66 25.53 -0.10 6.82
C GLU A 66 26.86 0.61 7.04
N THR A 67 26.87 1.62 7.91
CA THR A 67 28.13 2.16 8.41
C THR A 67 28.84 1.00 9.11
N PRO A 68 30.10 0.65 8.73
CA PRO A 68 30.86 -0.31 9.52
C PRO A 68 30.83 0.18 10.97
N ALA A 69 30.43 -0.71 11.88
CA ALA A 69 30.27 -0.39 13.29
C ALA A 69 31.57 0.24 13.79
N ASN A 70 31.54 1.56 14.00
CA ASN A 70 32.65 2.26 14.62
C ASN A 70 32.67 1.83 16.09
N PRO A 71 33.73 1.18 16.60
CA PRO A 71 33.77 0.68 17.97
C PRO A 71 33.56 1.74 19.06
N ASN A 72 33.67 3.02 18.69
CA ASN A 72 33.51 4.17 19.59
C ASN A 72 32.14 4.88 19.50
N GLN A 73 31.14 4.34 18.80
CA GLN A 73 29.78 4.92 18.82
C GLN A 73 28.88 4.19 19.83
N PRO A 74 28.24 4.92 20.78
CA PRO A 74 27.21 4.35 21.63
C PRO A 74 26.07 3.81 20.78
N ALA A 75 25.72 2.54 20.96
CA ALA A 75 24.63 1.91 20.24
C ALA A 75 23.29 2.61 20.56
N PRO A 76 22.43 2.89 19.55
CA PRO A 76 21.08 3.36 19.81
C PRO A 76 20.31 2.28 20.57
N THR A 77 19.75 2.64 21.72
CA THR A 77 18.99 1.74 22.61
C THR A 77 17.77 1.20 21.88
N GLN A 78 17.82 -0.08 21.47
CA GLN A 78 16.66 -0.82 21.01
C GLN A 78 15.72 -1.14 22.19
N PRO A 79 14.39 -1.03 22.03
CA PRO A 79 13.43 -1.48 23.04
C PRO A 79 13.59 -2.99 23.33
N PRO A 80 13.38 -3.47 24.57
CA PRO A 80 13.61 -4.87 24.91
C PRO A 80 12.62 -5.79 24.19
N ALA A 81 13.12 -6.66 23.32
CA ALA A 81 12.36 -7.82 22.86
C ALA A 81 12.36 -8.88 23.97
N THR A 82 11.18 -9.27 24.43
CA THR A 82 10.98 -10.34 25.42
C THR A 82 11.46 -11.68 24.86
N GLN A 83 12.59 -12.18 25.35
CA GLN A 83 13.08 -13.54 25.05
C GLN A 83 12.31 -14.56 25.91
N PRO A 84 11.81 -15.68 25.36
CA PRO A 84 11.25 -16.77 26.16
C PRO A 84 12.36 -17.49 26.97
N PRO A 85 12.05 -18.04 28.16
CA PRO A 85 13.06 -18.65 29.03
C PRO A 85 13.62 -19.95 28.45
N ALA A 86 14.95 -20.07 28.44
CA ALA A 86 15.65 -21.30 28.11
C ALA A 86 15.50 -22.34 29.24
N THR A 87 15.10 -23.56 28.90
CA THR A 87 15.13 -24.73 29.80
C THR A 87 16.58 -25.16 30.08
N PRO A 88 16.98 -25.42 31.34
CA PRO A 88 18.33 -25.85 31.67
C PRO A 88 18.61 -27.30 31.23
N PRO A 89 19.87 -27.65 30.89
CA PRO A 89 20.23 -28.99 30.42
C PRO A 89 20.23 -30.03 31.56
N PRO A 90 19.98 -31.32 31.24
CA PRO A 90 20.04 -32.41 32.22
C PRO A 90 21.49 -32.65 32.66
N GLN A 91 21.72 -32.72 33.96
CA GLN A 91 23.03 -33.11 34.53
C GLN A 91 23.14 -34.64 34.55
N SER A 92 24.33 -35.13 34.16
CA SER A 92 24.72 -36.55 34.08
C SER A 92 24.98 -37.21 35.43
#